data_AF-A0A949CIT5-F1
#
_entry.id   AF-A0A949CIT5-F1
#
_cell.length_a   1.000
_cell.length_b   1.000
_cell.length_c   1.000
_cell.angle_alpha   90.00
_cell.angle_beta   90.00
_cell.angle_gamma   90.00
#
_symmetry.space_group_name_H-M   'P 1'
#
loop_
_entity.id
_entity.type
_entity.pdbx_description
1 polymer ?
#
loop_
_entity_poly.entity_id
_entity_poly.type
_entity_poly.pdbx_seq_one_letter_code
_entity_poly.pdbx_strand_id
1 'polypeptide(L)' 'MRIRMIGCSHHSTPVEVREKFSFTEEQIEAALNSLRDQFSDCESVLLSTCNRVELYVGTSADGELPSSQRLMEFISDFHR' A
#
# COMPACT_ATOMS: atom_id res chain seq x y z
N MET A 1 14.13 -12.18 5.50
CA MET A 1 13.26 -11.18 4.83
C MET A 1 11.86 -11.34 5.39
N ARG A 2 11.25 -10.25 5.86
CA ARG A 2 9.87 -10.21 6.34
C ARG A 2 9.05 -9.38 5.38
N ILE A 3 7.85 -9.84 5.03
CA ILE A 3 6.94 -9.12 4.13
C ILE A 3 5.56 -9.05 4.76
N ARG A 4 4.92 -7.89 4.63
CA ARG A 4 3.51 -7.67 4.95
C ARG A 4 2.79 -7.16 3.70
N MET A 5 1.58 -7.66 3.49
CA MET A 5 0.68 -7.17 2.45
C MET A 5 -0.59 -6.63 3.11
N ILE A 6 -1.05 -5.48 2.65
CA ILE A 6 -2.41 -4.99 2.86
C ILE A 6 -3.04 -4.64 1.52
N GLY A 7 -4.36 -4.73 1.39
CA GLY A 7 -5.02 -4.40 0.13
C GLY A 7 -6.45 -4.88 0.06
N CYS A 8 -7.08 -4.59 -1.08
CA CYS A 8 -8.42 -5.05 -1.41
C CYS A 8 -8.44 -5.68 -2.81
N SER A 9 -9.32 -6.65 -3.01
CA SER A 9 -9.46 -7.41 -4.26
C SER A 9 -10.92 -7.51 -4.65
N HIS A 10 -11.19 -7.64 -5.96
CA HIS A 10 -12.54 -7.81 -6.51
C HIS A 10 -13.34 -8.98 -5.91
N HIS A 11 -12.69 -9.97 -5.31
CA HIS A 11 -13.37 -11.07 -4.61
C HIS A 11 -13.99 -10.65 -3.27
N SER A 12 -13.42 -9.64 -2.61
CA SER A 12 -13.81 -9.21 -1.25
C SER A 12 -14.39 -7.81 -1.21
N THR A 13 -14.45 -7.09 -2.34
CA THR A 13 -14.73 -5.65 -2.35
C THR A 13 -15.51 -5.21 -3.60
N PRO A 14 -16.69 -4.56 -3.44
CA PRO A 14 -17.46 -3.98 -4.53
C PRO A 14 -16.64 -3.02 -5.40
N VAL A 15 -17.03 -2.86 -6.66
CA VAL A 15 -16.31 -1.99 -7.62
C VAL A 15 -16.24 -0.54 -7.17
N GLU A 16 -17.33 0.00 -6.62
CA GLU A 16 -17.44 1.39 -6.12
C GLU A 16 -16.44 1.70 -4.99
N VAL A 17 -16.09 0.67 -4.20
CA VAL A 17 -15.09 0.80 -3.15
C VAL A 17 -13.69 0.73 -3.76
N ARG A 18 -13.47 -0.15 -4.74
CA ARG A 18 -12.18 -0.26 -5.45
C ARG A 18 -11.82 0.99 -6.25
N GLU A 19 -12.79 1.66 -6.86
CA GLU A 19 -12.57 2.92 -7.57
C GLU A 19 -12.04 4.03 -6.64
N LYS A 20 -12.53 4.08 -5.40
CA LYS A 20 -12.03 5.02 -4.39
C LYS A 20 -10.60 4.75 -3.92
N PHE A 21 -10.09 3.54 -4.16
CA PHE A 21 -8.71 3.14 -3.82
C PHE A 21 -7.82 3.04 -5.06
N SER A 22 -8.30 3.46 -6.23
CA SER A 22 -7.49 3.44 -7.45
C SER A 22 -6.47 4.57 -7.43
N PHE A 23 -5.22 4.22 -7.71
CA PHE A 23 -4.13 5.18 -7.87
C PHE A 23 -3.87 5.46 -9.35
N THR A 24 -3.65 6.72 -9.72
CA THR A 24 -2.99 7.13 -10.97
C THR A 24 -1.47 6.86 -10.90
N GLU A 25 -0.76 6.95 -12.03
CA GLU A 25 0.69 6.76 -12.06
C GLU A 25 1.44 7.77 -11.17
N GLU A 26 1.04 9.04 -11.20
CA GLU A 26 1.63 10.11 -10.38
C GLU A 26 1.36 9.87 -8.88
N GLN A 27 0.16 9.37 -8.58
CA GLN A 27 -0.24 8.99 -7.23
C GLN A 27 0.57 7.81 -6.70
N ILE A 28 0.87 6.81 -7.55
CA ILE A 28 1.74 5.68 -7.19
C ILE A 28 3.13 6.20 -6.82
N GLU A 29 3.72 7.05 -7.66
CA GLU A 29 5.06 7.59 -7.41
C GLU A 29 5.11 8.39 -6.09
N ALA A 30 4.15 9.28 -5.88
CA ALA A 30 4.05 10.06 -4.65
C ALA A 30 3.85 9.18 -3.40
N ALA A 31 3.02 8.15 -3.50
CA ALA A 31 2.77 7.21 -2.41
C ALA A 31 4.04 6.42 -2.05
N LEU A 32 4.76 5.89 -3.05
CA LEU A 32 5.99 5.14 -2.82
C LEU A 32 7.11 6.01 -2.23
N ASN A 33 7.24 7.26 -2.68
CA ASN A 33 8.19 8.21 -2.10
C ASN A 33 7.85 8.52 -0.63
N SER A 34 6.57 8.78 -0.33
CA SER A 34 6.13 9.03 1.05
C SER A 34 6.33 7.82 1.98
N LEU A 35 6.11 6.60 1.48
CA LEU A 35 6.39 5.37 2.23
C LEU A 35 7.89 5.22 2.51
N ARG A 36 8.74 5.55 1.54
CA ARG A 36 10.19 5.51 1.70
C ARG A 36 10.67 6.51 2.76
N ASP A 37 10.10 7.71 2.78
CA ASP A 37 10.45 8.75 3.76
C ASP A 37 9.99 8.38 5.17
N GLN A 38 8.81 7.75 5.30
CA GLN A 38 8.26 7.32 6.60
C GLN A 38 8.88 6.03 7.13
N PHE A 39 9.28 5.12 6.24
CA PHE A 39 9.79 3.79 6.57
C PHE A 39 11.08 3.51 5.80
N SER A 40 12.16 4.23 6.16
CA SER A 40 13.44 4.21 5.44
C SER A 40 14.10 2.83 5.33
N ASP A 41 13.82 1.94 6.28
CA ASP A 41 14.39 0.58 6.35
C ASP A 41 13.52 -0.47 5.64
N CYS A 42 12.46 -0.02 4.96
CA CYS A 42 11.53 -0.86 4.24
C CYS A 42 11.60 -0.62 2.72
N GLU A 43 11.30 -1.68 1.99
CA GLU A 43 11.03 -1.64 0.55
C GLU A 43 9.52 -1.78 0.35
N SER A 44 8.96 -1.07 -0.64
CA SER A 44 7.53 -1.09 -0.91
C SER A 44 7.23 -1.35 -2.38
N VAL A 45 6.16 -2.11 -2.64
CA VAL A 45 5.58 -2.33 -3.96
C VAL A 45 4.09 -2.07 -3.89
N LEU A 46 3.60 -1.19 -4.75
CA LEU A 46 2.18 -0.88 -4.88
C LEU A 46 1.66 -1.44 -6.21
N LEU A 47 0.71 -2.37 -6.13
CA LEU A 47 0.01 -2.97 -7.28
C LEU A 47 -1.41 -2.39 -7.35
N SER A 48 -1.61 -1.42 -8.24
CA SER A 48 -2.91 -0.80 -8.50
C SER A 48 -3.38 -1.23 -9.89
N THR A 49 -4.48 -1.98 -9.95
CA THR A 49 -5.14 -2.39 -11.20
C THR A 49 -6.64 -2.23 -11.05
N CYS A 50 -7.39 -2.42 -12.14
CA CYS A 50 -8.85 -2.44 -12.05
C CYS A 50 -9.40 -3.53 -11.10
N ASN A 51 -8.65 -4.61 -10.83
CA ASN A 51 -9.13 -5.77 -10.08
C ASN A 51 -8.66 -5.84 -8.62
N ARG A 52 -7.58 -5.13 -8.29
CA ARG A 52 -6.96 -5.16 -6.96
C ARG A 52 -6.11 -3.92 -6.73
N VAL A 53 -6.03 -3.53 -5.47
CA VAL A 53 -5.10 -2.54 -4.95
C VAL A 53 -4.40 -3.17 -3.77
N GLU A 54 -3.10 -3.42 -3.91
CA GLU A 54 -2.30 -4.16 -2.94
C GLU A 54 -1.00 -3.42 -2.66
N LEU A 55 -0.71 -3.17 -1.39
CA LEU A 55 0.55 -2.62 -0.91
C LEU A 55 1.34 -3.71 -0.20
N TYR A 56 2.51 -4.01 -0.74
CA TYR A 56 3.49 -4.89 -0.15
C TYR A 56 4.59 -4.06 0.49
N VAL A 57 4.95 -4.39 1.73
CA VAL A 57 6.06 -3.78 2.45
C VAL A 57 6.98 -4.90 2.94
N GLY A 58 8.26 -4.82 2.57
CA GLY A 58 9.29 -5.78 2.89
C GLY A 58 10.44 -5.15 3.66
N THR A 59 11.11 -5.95 4.48
CA THR A 59 12.36 -5.54 5.13
C THR A 59 13.24 -6.77 5.41
N SER A 60 14.46 -6.53 5.89
CA SER A 60 15.42 -7.56 6.32
C SER A 60 14.83 -8.45 7.43
N ALA A 61 15.45 -9.60 7.70
CA ALA A 61 14.93 -10.55 8.70
C ALA A 61 14.72 -9.89 10.09
N ASP A 62 15.65 -9.03 10.48
CA ASP A 62 15.65 -8.34 11.77
C ASP A 62 15.02 -6.94 11.72
N GLY A 63 14.73 -6.41 10.52
CA GLY A 63 14.15 -5.07 10.34
C GLY A 63 12.67 -5.04 10.68
N GLU A 64 12.15 -3.95 11.25
CA GLU A 64 10.75 -3.84 11.66
C GLU A 64 9.83 -3.45 10.51
N LEU A 65 8.65 -4.10 10.46
CA LEU A 65 7.60 -3.73 9.51
C LEU A 65 6.58 -2.82 10.19
N PRO A 66 6.05 -1.81 9.48
CA PRO A 66 4.91 -1.05 9.97
C PRO A 66 3.70 -1.95 10.25
N SER A 67 2.91 -1.55 11.24
CA SER A 67 1.68 -2.27 11.58
C SER A 67 0.66 -2.20 10.43
N SER A 68 -0.22 -3.19 10.33
CA SER A 68 -1.31 -3.16 9.34
C SER A 68 -2.19 -1.92 9.48
N GLN A 69 -2.44 -1.47 10.72
CA GLN A 69 -3.22 -0.27 10.98
C GLN A 69 -2.55 0.98 10.43
N ARG A 70 -1.23 1.13 10.65
CA ARG A 70 -0.48 2.29 10.13
C ARG A 70 -0.49 2.32 8.59
N LEU A 71 -0.35 1.17 7.96
CA LEU A 71 -0.42 1.07 6.50
C LEU A 71 -1.83 1.35 5.96
N MET A 72 -2.89 0.95 6.67
CA MET A 72 -4.28 1.26 6.28
C MET A 72 -4.59 2.76 6.43
N GLU A 73 -4.10 3.40 7.49
CA GLU A 73 -4.17 4.85 7.66
C GLU A 73 -3.49 5.58 6.50
N PHE A 74 -2.27 5.15 6.14
CA PHE A 74 -1.53 5.72 5.02
C PHE A 74 -2.33 5.68 3.70
N ILE A 75 -2.88 4.52 3.32
CA ILE A 75 -3.68 4.39 2.09
C ILE A 75 -4.96 5.25 2.19
N SER A 76 -5.59 5.30 3.38
CA SER A 76 -6.79 6.10 3.58
C SER A 76 -6.53 7.59 3.41
N ASP A 77 -5.47 8.11 4.03
CA ASP A 77 -5.08 9.53 3.95
C ASP A 77 -4.73 9.96 2.52
N PHE A 78 -4.21 9.03 1.72
CA PHE A 78 -3.84 9.29 0.33
C PHE A 78 -5.06 9.47 -0.61
N HIS A 79 -6.22 8.92 -0.26
CA HIS A 79 -7.45 9.00 -1.06
C HIS A 79 -8.53 9.91 -0.47
N ARG A 80 -8.18 10.72 0.54
CA ARG A 80 -9.05 11.81 1.05
C ARG A 80 -8.97 13.02 0.12
#